data_AF-A0A8X6QQG4-F1
#
_entry.id   AF-A0A8X6QQG4-F1
#
_cell.length_a   1.000
_cell.length_b   1.000
_cell.length_c   1.000
_cell.angle_alpha   90.00
_cell.angle_beta   90.00
_cell.angle_gamma   90.00
#
_symmetry.space_group_name_H-M   'P 1'
#
loop_
_entity.id
_entity.type
_entity.pdbx_description
1 polymer ?
#
loop_
_entity_poly.entity_id
_entity_poly.type
_entity_poly.pdbx_seq_one_letter_code
_entity_poly.pdbx_strand_id
1 'polypeptide(L)'
;MDTNEFVSVGKWVHSLQGREDSPVILFKDQNIYDEDLYPGLKAEDFLLVIMNSCQREMLNFYGNDTICLDFTHGMNVYGFDLATILVLDDKRGVSSGFYFKQSARF
;
A
#
# COMPACT_ATOMS: atom_id res chain seq x y z
N MET A 1 -14.29 -24.60 -19.74
CA MET A 1 -13.06 -23.90 -20.16
C MET A 1 -13.17 -22.52 -19.53
N ASP A 2 -12.72 -22.38 -18.30
CA ASP A 2 -12.96 -21.17 -17.51
C ASP A 2 -11.90 -20.13 -17.83
N THR A 3 -12.33 -19.07 -18.51
CA THR A 3 -11.53 -17.88 -18.81
C THR A 3 -11.24 -17.15 -17.50
N ASN A 4 -10.12 -17.53 -16.90
CA ASN A 4 -9.46 -16.92 -15.76
C ASN A 4 -9.33 -15.39 -15.97
N GLU A 5 -10.27 -14.64 -15.40
CA GLU A 5 -10.33 -13.19 -15.48
C GLU A 5 -9.20 -12.59 -14.64
N PHE A 6 -8.06 -12.31 -15.26
CA PHE A 6 -7.05 -11.44 -14.65
C PHE A 6 -7.64 -10.04 -14.51
N VAL A 7 -8.14 -9.71 -13.32
CA VAL A 7 -8.56 -8.36 -12.97
C VAL A 7 -7.31 -7.50 -12.79
N SER A 8 -7.18 -6.43 -13.57
CA SER A 8 -6.09 -5.47 -13.36
C SER A 8 -6.26 -4.75 -12.02
N VAL A 9 -5.15 -4.39 -11.40
CA VAL A 9 -5.16 -3.72 -10.08
C VAL A 9 -6.00 -2.44 -10.11
N GLY A 10 -5.89 -1.63 -11.16
CA GLY A 10 -6.71 -0.43 -11.33
C GLY A 10 -8.22 -0.72 -11.41
N LYS A 11 -8.65 -1.80 -12.08
CA LYS A 11 -10.06 -2.22 -12.10
C LYS A 11 -10.54 -2.66 -10.72
N TRP A 12 -9.70 -3.39 -9.98
CA TRP A 12 -10.02 -3.78 -8.61
C TRP A 12 -10.15 -2.55 -7.70
N VAL A 13 -9.21 -1.60 -7.74
CA VAL A 13 -9.30 -0.35 -6.99
C VAL A 13 -10.57 0.43 -7.34
N HIS A 14 -10.89 0.57 -8.63
CA HIS A 14 -12.08 1.26 -9.08
C HIS A 14 -13.36 0.60 -8.55
N SER A 15 -13.41 -0.73 -8.50
CA SER A 15 -14.55 -1.47 -7.93
C SER A 15 -14.76 -1.25 -6.43
N LEU A 16 -13.74 -0.72 -5.73
CA LEU A 16 -13.78 -0.41 -4.30
C LEU A 16 -14.00 1.08 -4.02
N GLN A 17 -14.01 1.94 -5.04
CA GLN A 17 -14.25 3.37 -4.85
C GLN A 17 -15.64 3.64 -4.29
N GLY A 18 -15.73 4.54 -3.31
CA GLY A 18 -16.98 4.92 -2.66
C GLY A 18 -17.50 3.94 -1.60
N ARG A 19 -16.82 2.80 -1.38
CA ARG A 19 -17.14 1.90 -0.28
C ARG A 19 -16.58 2.43 1.04
N GLU A 20 -17.40 2.42 2.09
CA GLU A 20 -16.98 2.80 3.44
C GLU A 20 -15.92 1.83 4.01
N ASP A 21 -16.01 0.55 3.64
CA ASP A 21 -15.10 -0.52 4.06
C ASP A 21 -13.91 -0.71 3.10
N SER A 22 -13.70 0.21 2.14
CA SER A 22 -12.59 0.08 1.19
C SER A 22 -11.26 0.00 1.94
N PRO A 23 -10.45 -1.05 1.69
CA PRO A 23 -9.10 -1.12 2.24
C PRO A 23 -8.16 -0.17 1.51
N VAL A 24 -8.52 0.41 0.36
CA VAL A 24 -7.62 1.28 -0.41
C VAL A 24 -7.59 2.67 0.20
N ILE A 25 -6.42 3.08 0.69
CA ILE A 25 -6.12 4.39 1.26
C ILE A 25 -5.61 5.36 0.19
N LEU A 26 -4.71 4.88 -0.68
CA LEU A 26 -4.09 5.71 -1.73
C LEU A 26 -3.82 4.83 -2.94
N PHE A 27 -3.97 5.36 -4.15
CA PHE A 27 -3.65 4.62 -5.36
C PHE A 27 -3.12 5.57 -6.45
N LYS A 28 -1.90 5.30 -6.91
CA LYS A 28 -1.25 5.92 -8.05
C LYS A 28 -0.95 4.84 -9.08
N ASP A 29 -1.61 4.93 -10.22
CA ASP A 29 -1.31 4.07 -11.36
C ASP A 29 -0.04 4.52 -12.08
N GLN A 30 0.55 3.62 -12.87
CA GLN A 30 1.65 3.97 -13.76
C GLN A 30 1.18 4.96 -14.84
N ASN A 31 2.11 5.78 -15.32
CA ASN A 31 1.89 6.86 -16.29
C ASN A 31 1.06 8.05 -15.76
N ILE A 32 0.81 8.12 -14.45
CA ILE A 32 0.23 9.29 -13.79
C ILE A 32 1.36 10.06 -13.10
N TYR A 33 1.49 11.35 -13.41
CA TYR A 33 2.35 12.29 -12.71
C TYR A 33 1.49 13.40 -12.11
N ASP A 34 1.58 13.57 -10.79
CA ASP A 34 0.88 14.59 -10.03
C ASP A 34 1.68 14.87 -8.76
N GLU A 35 2.40 15.99 -8.72
CA GLU A 35 3.28 16.34 -7.60
C GLU A 35 2.49 16.80 -6.36
N ASP A 36 1.27 17.31 -6.55
CA ASP A 36 0.41 17.76 -5.45
C ASP A 36 -0.19 16.55 -4.70
N LEU A 37 -0.58 15.51 -5.43
CA LEU A 37 -1.14 14.27 -4.86
C LEU A 37 -0.09 13.22 -4.52
N TYR A 38 1.00 13.14 -5.30
CA TYR A 38 2.04 12.11 -5.18
C TYR A 38 3.45 12.72 -5.18
N PRO A 39 3.78 13.56 -4.17
CA PRO A 39 5.04 14.29 -4.15
C PRO A 39 6.24 13.33 -4.22
N GLY A 40 7.16 13.61 -5.13
CA GLY A 40 8.37 12.82 -5.35
C GLY A 40 8.17 11.46 -6.04
N LEU A 41 6.97 11.16 -6.56
CA LEU A 41 6.75 9.98 -7.41
C LEU A 41 6.75 10.35 -8.90
N LYS A 42 7.53 9.64 -9.69
CA LYS A 42 7.60 9.81 -11.15
C LYS A 42 6.42 9.15 -11.84
N ALA A 43 6.20 9.47 -13.13
CA ALA A 43 5.10 8.91 -13.91
C ALA A 43 5.10 7.37 -13.89
N GLU A 44 6.26 6.76 -14.07
CA GLU A 44 6.49 5.32 -14.11
C GLU A 44 6.32 4.60 -12.76
N ASP A 45 6.35 5.34 -11.64
CA ASP A 45 6.23 4.77 -10.30
C ASP A 45 4.79 4.31 -10.02
N PHE A 46 4.66 3.21 -9.29
CA PHE A 46 3.38 2.63 -8.90
C PHE A 46 3.21 2.66 -7.37
N LEU A 47 2.02 3.03 -6.89
CA LEU A 47 1.66 3.06 -5.46
C LEU A 47 0.18 2.65 -5.26
N LEU A 48 -0.14 1.97 -4.17
CA LEU A 48 -1.47 1.40 -3.87
C LEU A 48 -1.71 1.26 -2.35
N VAL A 49 -1.54 2.27 -1.50
CA VAL A 49 -1.67 2.05 -0.05
C VAL A 49 -2.98 1.33 0.35
N ILE A 50 -2.87 0.15 0.99
CA ILE A 50 -4.01 -0.62 1.51
C ILE A 50 -3.90 -0.83 3.02
N MET A 51 -5.04 -0.69 3.70
CA MET A 51 -5.20 -0.88 5.13
C MET A 51 -6.69 -1.06 5.46
N ASN A 52 -7.06 -2.18 6.09
CA ASN A 52 -8.43 -2.39 6.56
C ASN A 52 -8.73 -1.52 7.80
N SER A 53 -10.01 -1.48 8.22
CA SER A 53 -10.46 -0.63 9.34
C SER A 53 -9.71 -0.93 10.65
N CYS A 54 -9.58 -2.21 11.01
CA CYS A 54 -8.89 -2.61 12.23
C CYS A 54 -7.41 -2.18 12.24
N GLN A 55 -6.71 -2.32 11.11
CA GLN A 55 -5.32 -1.88 10.97
C GLN A 55 -5.19 -0.36 11.08
N ARG A 56 -6.17 0.39 10.55
CA ARG A 56 -6.22 1.85 10.66
C ARG A 56 -6.41 2.30 12.10
N GLU A 57 -7.28 1.62 12.84
CA GLU A 57 -7.48 1.85 14.28
C GLU A 57 -6.19 1.55 15.06
N MET A 58 -5.51 0.45 14.76
CA MET A 58 -4.23 0.10 15.38
C MET A 58 -3.16 1.17 15.12
N LEU A 59 -3.04 1.65 13.87
CA LEU A 59 -2.10 2.71 13.52
C LEU A 59 -2.45 4.02 14.23
N ASN A 60 -3.72 4.40 14.32
CA ASN A 60 -4.16 5.61 15.01
C ASN A 60 -3.89 5.54 16.52
N PHE A 61 -4.06 4.36 17.13
CA PHE A 61 -3.89 4.19 18.57
C PHE A 61 -2.41 4.10 18.98
N TYR A 62 -1.61 3.31 18.26
CA TYR A 62 -0.23 2.99 18.63
C TYR A 62 0.85 3.68 17.79
N GLY A 63 0.50 4.30 16.67
CA GLY A 63 1.46 4.93 15.75
C GLY A 63 2.03 6.27 16.21
N ASN A 64 1.59 6.81 17.35
CA ASN A 64 2.04 8.12 17.84
C ASN A 64 3.44 8.10 18.48
N ASP A 65 3.93 6.93 18.90
CA ASP A 65 5.26 6.79 19.51
C ASP A 65 6.29 6.30 18.49
N THR A 66 6.12 5.07 18.00
CA THR A 66 7.06 4.44 17.07
C THR A 66 6.33 3.78 15.91
N ILE A 67 6.74 4.15 14.69
CA ILE A 67 6.36 3.47 13.46
C ILE A 67 7.62 2.83 12.86
N CYS A 68 7.58 1.51 12.70
CA CYS A 68 8.63 0.75 12.05
C CYS A 68 8.24 0.48 10.59
N LEU A 69 9.20 0.63 9.68
CA LEU A 69 9.04 0.30 8.27
C LEU A 69 9.97 -0.86 7.92
N ASP A 70 9.39 -1.98 7.54
CA ASP A 70 10.14 -3.13 7.03
C ASP A 70 10.03 -3.20 5.51
N PHE A 71 11.15 -3.19 4.81
CA PHE A 71 11.19 -3.23 3.34
C PHE A 71 11.66 -4.59 2.87
N THR A 72 10.77 -5.30 2.18
CA THR A 72 11.11 -6.52 1.45
C THR A 72 11.44 -6.16 0.01
N HIS A 73 12.73 -6.17 -0.29
CA HIS A 73 13.25 -5.84 -1.61
C HIS A 73 13.23 -7.05 -2.55
N GLY A 74 12.81 -6.86 -3.79
CA GLY A 74 13.05 -7.81 -4.88
C GLY A 74 12.37 -9.18 -4.73
N MET A 75 11.30 -9.28 -3.95
CA MET A 75 10.66 -10.56 -3.62
C MET A 75 9.64 -11.05 -4.66
N ASN A 76 9.37 -10.30 -5.73
CA ASN A 76 8.48 -10.76 -6.80
C ASN A 76 9.11 -10.64 -8.19
N VAL A 77 8.68 -11.53 -9.10
CA VAL A 77 9.11 -11.60 -10.51
C VAL A 77 8.78 -10.34 -11.33
N TYR A 78 8.06 -9.40 -10.73
CA TYR A 78 7.60 -8.16 -11.36
C TYR A 78 8.37 -6.92 -10.89
N GLY A 79 9.32 -7.07 -9.96
CA GLY A 79 10.21 -5.99 -9.52
C GLY A 79 9.56 -4.92 -8.62
N PHE A 80 8.45 -5.22 -7.94
CA PHE A 80 7.87 -4.30 -6.95
C PHE A 80 8.48 -4.51 -5.56
N ASP A 81 8.73 -3.42 -4.83
CA ASP A 81 9.10 -3.51 -3.41
C ASP A 81 7.84 -3.51 -2.54
N LEU A 82 7.84 -4.35 -1.51
CA LEU A 82 6.79 -4.37 -0.48
C LEU A 82 7.39 -3.79 0.80
N ALA A 83 6.87 -2.65 1.25
CA ALA A 83 7.12 -2.19 2.61
C ALA A 83 6.06 -2.75 3.56
N THR A 84 6.26 -2.59 4.86
CA THR A 84 5.35 -3.06 5.91
C THR A 84 5.43 -2.08 7.08
N ILE A 85 4.33 -1.40 7.36
CA ILE A 85 4.20 -0.50 8.51
C ILE A 85 3.91 -1.33 9.76
N LEU A 86 4.72 -1.22 10.80
CA LEU A 86 4.54 -1.90 12.08
C LEU A 86 4.44 -0.86 13.18
N VAL A 87 3.51 -1.06 14.11
CA VAL A 87 3.36 -0.24 15.32
C VAL A 87 3.61 -1.10 16.55
N LEU A 88 4.13 -0.50 17.61
CA LEU A 88 4.36 -1.21 18.87
C LEU A 88 3.14 -1.00 19.77
N ASP A 89 2.53 -2.09 20.23
CA ASP A 89 1.52 -2.01 21.27
C ASP A 89 2.15 -1.80 22.66
N ASP A 90 1.32 -1.57 23.68
CA ASP A 90 1.76 -1.37 25.06
C ASP A 90 2.54 -2.58 25.64
N LYS A 91 2.41 -3.75 25.01
CA LYS A 91 3.13 -4.98 25.37
C LYS A 91 4.38 -5.20 24.52
N ARG A 92 4.74 -4.25 23.64
CA ARG A 92 5.86 -4.30 22.69
C ARG A 92 5.78 -5.46 21.70
N GLY A 93 4.58 -5.95 21.37
CA GLY A 93 4.42 -7.08 20.48
C GLY A 93 3.02 -7.22 19.89
N VAL A 94 2.73 -6.47 18.82
CA VAL A 94 1.85 -6.91 17.73
C VAL A 94 2.34 -6.33 16.40
N SER A 95 2.59 -7.19 15.41
CA SER A 95 2.92 -6.80 14.04
C SER A 95 1.64 -6.68 13.20
N SER A 96 1.23 -5.47 12.80
CA SER A 96 0.16 -5.27 11.82
C SER A 96 0.74 -4.69 10.53
N GLY A 97 1.35 -5.55 9.71
CA GLY A 97 2.24 -5.08 8.65
C GLY A 97 1.65 -4.92 7.26
N PHE A 98 1.69 -3.73 6.63
CA PHE A 98 1.51 -3.54 5.15
C PHE A 98 2.11 -2.21 4.61
N TYR A 99 2.74 -2.21 3.41
CA TYR A 99 2.30 -1.60 2.14
C TYR A 99 3.38 -1.44 0.98
N PHE A 100 3.02 -1.64 -0.31
CA PHE A 100 3.86 -1.69 -1.55
C PHE A 100 4.29 -0.35 -2.21
N LYS A 101 5.59 -0.15 -2.49
CA LYS A 101 6.14 0.97 -3.28
C LYS A 101 6.90 0.41 -4.48
N GLN A 102 6.69 0.89 -5.70
CA GLN A 102 7.73 0.78 -6.74
C GLN A 102 8.28 2.16 -7.05
N SER A 103 9.54 2.35 -6.65
CA SER A 103 10.43 3.35 -7.23
C SER A 103 11.16 2.65 -8.37
N ALA A 104 10.98 3.11 -9.60
CA ALA A 104 11.92 2.80 -10.66
C ALA A 104 13.27 3.40 -10.25
N ARG A 105 14.14 2.56 -9.65
CA ARG A 105 15.50 2.98 -9.31
C ARG A 105 16.26 3.26 -10.61
N PHE A 106 16.82 4.47 -10.59
CA PHE A 106 17.87 5.08 -11.41
C PHE A 106 18.65 4.17 -12.35
#